data_AF-A0A510J0V3-F1
#
_entry.id   AF-A0A510J0V3-F1
#
_cell.length_a   1.000
_cell.length_b   1.000
_cell.length_c   1.000
_cell.angle_alpha   90.00
_cell.angle_beta   90.00
_cell.angle_gamma   90.00
#
_symmetry.space_group_name_H-M   'P 1'
#
loop_
_entity.id
_entity.type
_entity.pdbx_description
1 polymer ?
#
loop_
_entity_poly.entity_id
_entity_poly.type
_entity_poly.pdbx_seq_one_letter_code
_entity_poly.pdbx_strand_id
1 'polypeptide(L)'
;MPKILSEERVVEYSTEFKVRVVALTNQLKVDTTTIANIIGLHPIMVYRWRQESREGKLVEKPSRRISMTKTTKNWSQTDDKEIRRLKKQVEKLQKENDFLKKWEMYLKDPKPKDSRS
;
A
#
# COMPACT_ATOMS: atom_id res chain seq x y z
N MET A 1 -8.92 -22.27 -28.25
CA MET A 1 -7.98 -22.41 -27.10
C MET A 1 -6.91 -23.41 -27.50
N PRO A 2 -5.61 -23.13 -27.28
CA PRO A 2 -4.55 -24.11 -27.54
C PRO A 2 -4.80 -25.37 -26.69
N LYS A 3 -4.69 -26.54 -27.33
CA LYS A 3 -4.89 -27.83 -26.68
C LYS A 3 -3.59 -28.24 -25.98
N ILE A 4 -3.69 -28.68 -24.73
CA ILE A 4 -2.53 -29.21 -23.99
C ILE A 4 -2.20 -30.58 -24.62
N LEU A 5 -0.95 -30.73 -25.10
CA LEU A 5 -0.47 -31.92 -25.80
C LEU A 5 0.30 -32.90 -24.89
N SER A 6 0.30 -32.70 -23.57
CA SER A 6 0.99 -33.58 -22.63
C SER A 6 0.21 -34.89 -22.43
N GLU A 7 0.93 -36.00 -22.42
CA GLU A 7 0.37 -37.31 -22.06
C GLU A 7 0.02 -37.38 -20.56
N GLU A 8 0.76 -36.63 -19.72
CA GLU A 8 0.52 -36.52 -18.30
C GLU A 8 -0.58 -35.51 -17.95
N ARG A 9 -1.26 -35.75 -16.82
CA ARG A 9 -2.31 -34.88 -16.29
C ARG A 9 -1.69 -33.55 -15.80
N VAL A 10 -1.92 -32.48 -16.56
CA VAL A 10 -1.64 -31.12 -16.11
C VAL A 10 -2.72 -30.68 -15.13
N VAL A 11 -2.35 -30.55 -13.85
CA VAL A 11 -3.23 -29.97 -12.84
C VAL A 11 -3.16 -28.45 -12.94
N GLU A 12 -4.27 -27.83 -13.32
CA GLU A 12 -4.35 -26.37 -13.33
C GLU A 12 -4.43 -25.80 -11.91
N TYR A 13 -3.73 -24.68 -11.69
CA TYR A 13 -3.90 -23.90 -10.47
C TYR A 13 -5.32 -23.35 -10.36
N SER A 14 -5.88 -23.36 -9.14
CA SER A 14 -7.19 -22.79 -8.86
C SER A 14 -7.22 -21.29 -9.18
N THR A 15 -8.37 -20.79 -9.62
CA THR A 15 -8.56 -19.36 -9.90
C THR A 15 -8.29 -18.50 -8.66
N GLU A 16 -8.74 -18.94 -7.49
CA GLU A 16 -8.49 -18.28 -6.20
C GLU A 16 -6.99 -18.11 -5.92
N PHE A 17 -6.20 -19.16 -6.17
CA PHE A 17 -4.75 -19.11 -5.97
C PHE A 17 -4.10 -18.09 -6.90
N LYS A 18 -4.47 -18.11 -8.18
CA LYS A 18 -3.96 -17.15 -9.18
C LYS A 18 -4.26 -15.70 -8.78
N VAL A 19 -5.49 -15.42 -8.32
CA VAL A 19 -5.88 -14.06 -7.90
C VAL A 19 -5.09 -13.60 -6.67
N ARG A 20 -4.95 -14.47 -5.66
CA ARG A 20 -4.16 -14.13 -4.45
C ARG A 20 -2.70 -13.82 -4.77
N VAL A 21 -2.08 -14.59 -5.67
CA VAL A 21 -0.70 -14.33 -6.13
C VAL A 21 -0.62 -12.97 -6.81
N VAL A 22 -1.57 -12.64 -7.69
CA VAL A 22 -1.60 -11.33 -8.35
C VAL A 22 -1.80 -10.19 -7.34
N ALA A 23 -2.71 -10.32 -6.39
CA ALA A 23 -2.93 -9.34 -5.33
C ALA A 23 -1.65 -9.08 -4.51
N LEU A 24 -0.96 -10.16 -4.11
CA LEU A 24 0.31 -10.08 -3.39
C LEU A 24 1.38 -9.30 -4.19
N THR A 25 1.51 -9.59 -5.49
CA THR A 25 2.48 -8.88 -6.35
C THR A 25 2.16 -7.39 -6.50
N ASN A 26 0.88 -7.01 -6.46
CA ASN A 26 0.48 -5.61 -6.55
C ASN A 26 0.73 -4.86 -5.24
N GLN A 27 0.55 -5.53 -4.10
CA GLN A 27 0.75 -4.92 -2.78
C GLN A 27 2.24 -4.67 -2.47
N LEU A 28 3.10 -5.65 -2.76
CA LEU A 28 4.48 -5.62 -2.29
C LEU A 28 5.42 -4.69 -3.09
N LYS A 29 5.05 -4.25 -4.30
CA LYS A 29 5.93 -3.47 -5.21
C LYS A 29 7.35 -4.07 -5.38
N VAL A 30 7.50 -5.37 -5.16
CA VAL A 30 8.75 -6.14 -5.35
C VAL A 30 8.75 -6.79 -6.73
N ASP A 31 9.94 -7.13 -7.22
CA ASP A 31 10.14 -7.89 -8.45
C ASP A 31 9.34 -9.19 -8.47
N THR A 32 8.60 -9.38 -9.55
CA THR A 32 7.76 -10.57 -9.76
C THR A 32 8.55 -11.88 -9.74
N THR A 33 9.81 -11.85 -10.20
CA THR A 33 10.71 -13.00 -10.19
C THR A 33 11.00 -13.48 -8.76
N THR A 34 11.27 -12.55 -7.85
CA THR A 34 11.57 -12.86 -6.45
C THR A 34 10.35 -13.49 -5.76
N ILE A 35 9.17 -12.91 -5.97
CA ILE A 35 7.91 -13.45 -5.44
C ILE A 35 7.62 -14.85 -6.00
N ALA A 36 7.85 -15.04 -7.31
CA ALA A 36 7.64 -16.32 -7.96
C ALA A 36 8.56 -17.40 -7.37
N ASN A 37 9.85 -17.09 -7.19
CA ASN A 37 10.82 -18.01 -6.59
C ASN A 37 10.43 -18.42 -5.16
N ILE A 38 9.95 -17.49 -4.33
CA ILE A 38 9.53 -17.76 -2.95
C ILE A 38 8.32 -18.71 -2.91
N ILE A 39 7.37 -18.53 -3.84
CA ILE A 39 6.14 -19.33 -3.90
C ILE A 39 6.36 -20.65 -4.65
N GLY A 40 7.52 -20.84 -5.28
CA GLY A 40 7.81 -22.01 -6.13
C GLY A 40 7.06 -21.97 -7.47
N LEU A 41 6.78 -20.77 -7.97
CA LEU A 41 6.13 -20.54 -9.27
C LEU A 41 7.14 -20.09 -10.31
N HIS A 42 6.87 -20.41 -11.57
CA HIS A 42 7.66 -19.87 -12.68
C HIS A 42 7.26 -18.40 -12.96
N PRO A 43 8.22 -17.46 -13.11
CA PRO A 43 7.92 -16.02 -13.30
C PRO A 43 6.96 -15.73 -14.47
N ILE A 44 7.08 -16.47 -15.58
CA ILE A 44 6.20 -16.34 -16.76
C ILE A 44 4.72 -16.58 -16.39
N MET A 45 4.44 -17.52 -15.47
CA MET A 45 3.07 -17.79 -15.03
C MET A 45 2.49 -16.59 -14.29
N VAL A 46 3.28 -15.99 -13.40
CA VAL A 46 2.87 -14.80 -12.64
C VAL A 46 2.62 -13.61 -13.57
N TYR A 47 3.50 -13.40 -14.56
CA TYR A 47 3.30 -12.37 -15.58
C TYR A 47 2.00 -12.58 -16.36
N ARG A 48 1.76 -13.82 -16.82
CA ARG A 48 0.53 -14.18 -17.52
C ARG A 48 -0.71 -13.94 -16.67
N TRP A 49 -0.70 -14.30 -15.39
CA TRP A 49 -1.84 -14.05 -14.50
C TRP A 49 -2.06 -12.57 -14.24
N ARG A 50 -1.01 -11.74 -14.18
CA ARG A 50 -1.15 -10.27 -14.11
C ARG A 50 -1.83 -9.72 -15.35
N GLN A 51 -1.53 -10.25 -16.54
CA GLN A 51 -2.22 -9.86 -17.77
C GLN A 51 -3.68 -10.34 -17.78
N GLU A 52 -3.93 -11.61 -17.45
CA GLU A 52 -5.29 -12.17 -17.36
C GLU A 52 -6.16 -11.44 -16.33
N SER A 53 -5.56 -10.93 -15.25
CA SER A 53 -6.21 -10.09 -14.25
C SER A 53 -6.55 -8.69 -14.80
N ARG A 54 -5.64 -8.05 -15.55
CA ARG A 54 -5.90 -6.76 -16.22
C ARG A 54 -6.99 -6.86 -17.28
N GLU A 55 -7.05 -7.99 -17.97
CA GLU A 55 -8.07 -8.32 -18.97
C GLU A 55 -9.42 -8.72 -18.35
N GLY A 56 -9.52 -8.81 -17.02
CA GLY A 56 -10.76 -9.17 -16.32
C GLY A 56 -11.18 -10.64 -16.49
N LYS A 57 -10.32 -11.51 -17.03
CA LYS A 57 -10.60 -12.95 -17.19
C LYS A 57 -10.48 -13.71 -15.86
N LEU A 58 -9.68 -13.17 -14.94
CA LEU A 58 -9.45 -13.72 -13.62
C LEU A 58 -10.49 -13.18 -12.61
N VAL A 59 -11.75 -13.61 -12.77
CA VAL A 59 -12.81 -13.24 -11.82
C VAL A 59 -12.84 -14.25 -10.68
N GLU A 60 -12.70 -13.78 -9.44
CA GLU A 60 -12.97 -14.59 -8.26
C GLU A 60 -14.43 -15.02 -8.29
N LYS A 61 -14.68 -16.31 -8.53
CA LYS A 61 -15.98 -16.89 -8.20
C LYS A 61 -16.03 -16.98 -6.68
N PRO A 62 -17.01 -16.36 -6.00
CA PRO A 62 -17.13 -16.48 -4.55
C PRO A 62 -17.43 -17.94 -4.23
N SER A 63 -16.39 -18.71 -3.93
CA SER A 63 -16.55 -20.07 -3.45
C SER A 63 -17.11 -19.99 -2.05
N ARG A 64 -18.18 -20.76 -1.81
CA ARG A 64 -18.89 -20.86 -0.53
C ARG A 64 -18.03 -21.49 0.58
N ARG A 65 -16.72 -21.66 0.36
CA ARG A 65 -15.76 -22.03 1.42
C ARG A 65 -15.60 -20.83 2.35
N ILE A 66 -16.48 -20.85 3.33
CA ILE A 66 -16.51 -20.04 4.55
C ILE A 66 -15.07 -19.78 5.00
N SER A 67 -14.63 -18.53 4.81
CA SER A 67 -13.42 -18.03 5.44
C SER A 67 -13.66 -18.02 6.96
N MET A 68 -13.18 -19.06 7.65
CA MET A 68 -13.02 -19.03 9.11
C MET A 68 -11.97 -18.02 9.58
N THR A 69 -11.28 -17.34 8.67
CA THR A 69 -10.44 -16.21 9.01
C THR A 69 -11.30 -14.95 9.06
N LYS A 70 -11.53 -14.47 10.28
CA LYS A 70 -12.07 -13.15 10.61
C LYS A 70 -11.57 -12.13 9.59
N THR A 71 -12.49 -11.31 9.09
CA THR A 71 -12.21 -10.09 8.33
C THR A 71 -10.98 -9.41 8.95
N THR A 72 -9.83 -9.53 8.29
CA THR A 72 -8.61 -8.86 8.72
C THR A 72 -8.93 -7.39 8.64
N LYS A 73 -9.21 -6.80 9.81
CA LYS A 73 -9.50 -5.40 10.03
C LYS A 73 -8.57 -4.59 9.11
N ASN A 74 -9.15 -3.90 8.14
CA ASN A 74 -8.43 -3.14 7.12
C ASN A 74 -7.46 -2.17 7.80
N TRP A 75 -6.21 -2.59 8.00
CA TRP A 75 -5.19 -1.84 8.72
C TRP A 75 -4.96 -0.47 8.06
N SER A 76 -5.10 -0.42 6.73
CA SER A 76 -5.12 0.79 5.91
C SER A 76 -6.06 1.89 6.42
N GLN A 77 -7.28 1.57 6.88
CA GLN A 77 -8.22 2.59 7.33
C GLN A 77 -7.87 3.17 8.71
N THR A 78 -7.21 2.39 9.58
CA THR A 78 -6.74 2.89 10.87
C THR A 78 -5.50 3.76 10.70
N ASP A 79 -4.63 3.40 9.76
CA ASP A 79 -3.40 4.15 9.49
C ASP A 79 -3.71 5.53 8.87
N ASP A 80 -4.68 5.60 7.95
CA ASP A 80 -5.08 6.87 7.33
C ASP A 80 -5.62 7.88 8.36
N LYS A 81 -6.37 7.40 9.36
CA LYS A 81 -6.90 8.24 10.45
C LYS A 81 -5.78 8.76 11.35
N GLU A 82 -4.84 7.90 11.71
CA GLU A 82 -3.71 8.29 12.56
C GLU A 82 -2.77 9.25 11.83
N ILE A 83 -2.48 9.00 10.55
CA ILE A 83 -1.71 9.91 9.69
C ILE A 83 -2.37 11.29 9.65
N ARG A 84 -3.70 11.36 9.50
CA ARG A 84 -4.43 12.63 9.48
C ARG A 84 -4.38 13.35 10.82
N ARG A 85 -4.43 12.61 11.94
CA ARG A 85 -4.31 13.16 13.29
C ARG A 85 -2.91 13.73 13.54
N LEU A 86 -1.87 12.98 13.20
CA LEU A 86 -0.47 13.39 13.36
C LEU A 86 -0.16 14.63 12.52
N LYS A 87 -0.60 14.69 11.26
CA LYS A 87 -0.43 15.89 10.41
C LYS A 87 -1.02 17.15 11.02
N LYS A 88 -2.22 17.07 11.61
CA LYS A 88 -2.84 18.21 12.31
C LYS A 88 -2.03 18.65 13.55
N GLN A 89 -1.48 17.70 14.30
CA GLN A 89 -0.64 18.03 15.47
C GLN A 89 0.65 18.73 15.04
N VAL A 90 1.31 18.24 14.00
CA VAL A 90 2.52 18.87 13.45
C VAL A 90 2.22 20.30 12.99
N GLU A 91 1.12 20.52 12.27
CA GLU A 91 0.74 21.86 11.82
C GLU A 91 0.47 22.82 13.01
N LYS A 92 -0.18 22.33 14.06
CA LYS A 92 -0.43 23.13 15.27
C LYS A 92 0.88 23.51 15.98
N LEU A 93 1.76 22.53 16.19
CA LEU A 93 3.06 22.75 16.82
C LEU A 93 3.95 23.69 16.00
N GLN A 94 3.90 23.61 14.66
CA GLN A 94 4.62 24.52 13.77
C GLN A 94 4.16 25.97 13.99
N LYS A 95 2.84 26.21 14.05
CA LYS A 95 2.28 27.55 14.31
C LYS A 95 2.69 28.10 15.67
N GLU A 96 2.66 27.26 16.71
CA GLU A 96 3.11 27.65 18.05
C GLU A 96 4.60 28.03 18.06
N ASN A 97 5.44 27.26 17.38
CA ASN A 97 6.88 27.51 17.27
C ASN A 97 7.17 28.81 16.49
N ASP A 98 6.47 29.03 15.37
CA ASP A 98 6.61 30.25 14.58
C ASP A 98 6.16 31.49 15.36
N PHE A 99 5.14 31.37 16.19
CA PHE A 99 4.72 32.43 17.10
C PHE A 99 5.83 32.72 18.11
N LEU A 100 6.31 31.71 18.84
CA LEU A 100 7.38 31.87 19.84
C LEU A 100 8.65 32.50 19.25
N LYS A 101 9.07 32.08 18.05
CA LYS A 101 10.21 32.69 17.35
C LYS A 101 10.00 34.17 17.05
N LYS A 102 8.80 34.57 16.64
CA LYS A 102 8.47 36.00 16.43
C LYS A 102 8.54 36.76 17.75
N TRP A 103 8.05 36.20 18.85
CA TRP A 103 8.15 36.82 20.18
C TRP A 103 9.60 37.00 20.62
N GLU A 104 10.44 35.98 20.43
CA GLU A 104 11.88 36.10 20.72
C GLU A 104 12.54 37.20 19.89
N MET A 105 12.16 37.33 18.61
CA MET A 105 12.65 38.39 17.73
C MET A 105 12.22 39.77 18.25
N TYR A 106 10.95 39.95 18.59
CA TYR A 106 10.43 41.19 19.19
C TYR A 106 11.14 41.57 20.49
N LEU A 107 11.53 40.58 21.31
CA LEU A 107 12.27 40.84 22.55
C LEU A 107 13.74 41.21 22.30
N LYS A 108 14.35 40.64 21.27
CA LYS A 108 15.73 40.91 20.87
C LYS A 108 15.88 42.25 20.13
N ASP A 109 14.83 42.72 19.45
CA ASP A 109 14.85 44.02 18.79
C ASP A 109 14.97 45.14 19.84
N PRO A 110 16.08 45.91 19.86
CA PRO A 110 16.23 47.01 20.79
C PRO A 110 15.17 48.08 20.48
N LYS A 111 14.40 48.49 21.49
CA LYS A 111 13.46 49.62 21.39
C LYS A 111 14.15 50.80 20.70
N PRO A 112 13.51 51.46 19.71
CA PRO A 112 14.07 52.64 19.08
C PRO A 112 14.40 53.65 20.18
N LYS A 113 15.65 54.13 20.18
CA LYS A 113 16.09 55.17 21.11
C LYS A 113 15.23 56.40 20.82
N ASP A 114 14.40 56.80 21.78
CA ASP A 114 13.65 58.06 21.71
C ASP A 114 14.66 59.21 21.58
N SER A 115 14.88 59.66 20.35
CA SER A 115 15.62 60.88 20.06
C SER A 115 14.72 62.06 20.38
N ARG A 116 14.79 62.49 21.64
CA ARG A 116 14.26 63.76 22.12
C ARG A 116 15.45 64.64 22.50
N SER A 117 15.95 65.42 21.54
CA SER A 117 16.80 66.62 21.71
C SER A 117 16.91 67.33 20.38
#